data_AF-A0A7Y2E5X9-F1
#
_entry.id   AF-A0A7Y2E5X9-F1
#
_cell.length_a   1.000
_cell.length_b   1.000
_cell.length_c   1.000
_cell.angle_alpha   90.00
_cell.angle_beta   90.00
_cell.angle_gamma   90.00
#
_symmetry.space_group_name_H-M   'P 1'
#
loop_
_entity.id
_entity.type
_entity.pdbx_description
1 polymer ?
#
loop_
_entity_poly.entity_id
_entity_poly.type
_entity_poly.pdbx_seq_one_letter_code
_entity_poly.pdbx_strand_id
1 'polypeptide(L)'
;MPGSLEAAFEPFRRNTVGIDAEFETPYGVMPIVYADWIASGRLYAPIERRISDIMGPFVGNTHTETTVTGTSMTKAYHEAREIIKRHVGADEGDVIIATGSGMTGVVNKLQRIMGLRVPERVQEYIDLPDSKRPVGFISHMEHH
;
A
#
# COMPACT_ATOMS: atom_id res chain seq x y z
N MET A 1 6.36 29.72 17.14
CA MET A 1 7.56 29.19 16.46
C MET A 1 7.22 27.81 15.96
N PRO A 2 7.44 27.45 14.68
CA PRO A 2 7.40 26.05 14.31
C PRO A 2 8.55 25.38 15.08
N GLY A 3 8.24 24.36 15.90
CA GLY A 3 9.29 23.50 16.44
C GLY A 3 10.14 22.94 15.30
N SER A 4 11.41 22.60 15.56
CA SER A 4 12.23 21.94 14.54
C SER A 4 11.45 20.76 13.94
N LEU A 5 11.66 20.45 12.66
CA LEU A 5 11.00 19.32 12.00
C LEU A 5 11.16 18.03 12.82
N GLU A 6 12.29 17.87 13.53
CA GLU A 6 12.53 16.80 14.50
C GLU A 6 11.42 16.72 15.56
N ALA A 7 11.06 17.84 16.20
CA ALA A 7 9.99 17.87 17.20
C ALA A 7 8.63 17.49 16.59
N ALA A 8 8.38 17.85 15.33
CA ALA A 8 7.17 17.48 14.61
C ALA A 8 7.11 15.97 14.28
N PHE A 9 8.26 15.36 13.98
CA PHE A 9 8.35 13.93 13.63
C PHE A 9 8.62 12.99 14.81
N GLU A 10 8.99 13.52 15.97
CA GLU A 10 9.31 12.74 17.17
C GLU A 10 8.19 11.75 17.58
N PRO A 11 6.89 12.12 17.55
CA PRO A 11 5.83 11.15 17.85
C PRO A 11 5.81 9.97 16.88
N PHE A 12 6.11 10.20 15.60
CA PHE A 12 6.14 9.14 14.59
C PHE A 12 7.35 8.23 14.81
N ARG A 13 8.53 8.82 15.03
CA ARG A 13 9.77 8.08 15.31
C ARG A 13 9.61 7.16 16.52
N ARG A 14 9.10 7.69 17.64
CA ARG A 14 8.91 6.91 18.88
C ARG A 14 7.89 5.79 18.77
N ASN A 15 6.93 5.90 17.85
CA ASN A 15 5.88 4.91 17.64
C ASN A 15 6.20 3.92 16.50
N THR A 16 7.30 4.11 15.79
CA THR A 16 7.85 3.11 14.87
C THR A 16 8.27 1.87 15.65
N VAL A 17 7.76 0.70 15.24
CA VAL A 17 8.14 -0.57 15.85
C VAL A 17 9.62 -0.86 15.58
N GLY A 18 10.38 -1.14 16.65
CA GLY A 18 11.80 -1.48 16.58
C GLY A 18 12.75 -0.31 16.32
N ILE A 19 12.32 0.95 16.52
CA ILE A 19 13.16 2.13 16.28
C ILE A 19 14.49 2.10 17.06
N ASP A 20 14.48 1.59 18.28
CA ASP A 20 15.67 1.44 19.14
C ASP A 20 16.12 -0.03 19.22
N ALA A 21 15.79 -0.86 18.22
CA ALA A 21 16.20 -2.25 18.20
C ALA A 21 17.72 -2.36 18.00
N GLU A 22 18.30 -3.36 18.67
CA GLU A 22 19.74 -3.65 18.64
C GLU A 22 19.96 -5.09 18.17
N PHE A 23 21.19 -5.39 17.77
CA PHE A 23 21.59 -6.74 17.37
C PHE A 23 23.01 -7.06 17.87
N GLU A 24 23.27 -8.34 18.14
CA GLU A 24 24.59 -8.81 18.54
C GLU A 24 25.54 -8.87 17.34
N THR A 25 26.77 -8.41 17.56
CA THR A 25 27.87 -8.52 16.61
C THR A 25 29.10 -9.10 17.31
N PRO A 26 30.13 -9.57 16.56
CA PRO A 26 31.41 -9.95 17.15
C PRO A 26 32.11 -8.84 17.95
N TYR A 27 31.69 -7.59 17.80
CA TYR A 27 32.25 -6.43 18.49
C TYR A 27 31.34 -5.91 19.62
N GLY A 28 30.27 -6.64 19.95
CA GLY A 28 29.27 -6.25 20.96
C GLY A 28 27.91 -5.93 20.35
N VAL A 29 27.00 -5.48 21.21
CA VAL A 29 25.64 -5.09 20.82
C VAL A 29 25.69 -3.74 20.11
N MET A 30 25.05 -3.66 18.94
CA MET A 30 25.02 -2.46 18.10
C MET A 30 23.56 -2.08 17.77
N PRO A 31 23.23 -0.79 17.65
CA PRO A 31 21.91 -0.35 17.23
C PRO A 31 21.65 -0.67 15.75
N ILE A 32 20.40 -1.00 15.41
CA ILE A 32 19.98 -1.18 14.02
C ILE A 32 19.75 0.18 13.39
N VAL A 33 20.62 0.58 12.46
CA VAL A 33 20.41 1.74 11.59
C VAL A 33 19.58 1.33 10.39
N TYR A 34 18.27 1.61 10.44
CA TYR A 34 17.36 1.28 9.35
C TYR A 34 17.32 2.39 8.30
N ALA A 35 17.95 2.15 7.15
CA ALA A 35 18.04 3.08 6.03
C ALA A 35 17.26 2.59 4.78
N ASP A 36 16.33 1.66 4.95
CA ASP A 36 15.62 0.97 3.85
C ASP A 36 14.16 1.44 3.66
N TRP A 37 13.83 2.63 4.19
CA TRP A 37 12.48 3.19 4.23
C TRP A 37 11.79 3.33 2.86
N ILE A 38 12.57 3.49 1.79
CA ILE A 38 12.05 3.61 0.43
C ILE A 38 11.59 2.25 -0.11
N ALA A 39 12.30 1.17 0.23
CA ALA A 39 11.94 -0.17 -0.20
C ALA A 39 10.83 -0.76 0.67
N SER A 40 10.92 -0.58 1.99
CA SER A 40 9.91 -1.05 2.93
C SER A 40 9.82 -0.16 4.16
N GLY A 41 8.59 0.18 4.56
CA GLY A 41 8.35 0.86 5.83
C GLY A 41 8.30 -0.14 6.99
N ARG A 42 8.78 0.29 8.17
CA ARG A 42 8.51 -0.45 9.41
C ARG A 42 7.06 -0.26 9.87
N LEU A 43 6.57 -1.22 10.65
CA LEU A 43 5.25 -1.14 11.29
C LEU A 43 5.15 0.09 12.19
N TYR A 44 3.93 0.62 12.31
CA TYR A 44 3.64 1.77 13.15
C TYR A 44 2.67 1.36 14.26
N ALA A 45 3.14 1.34 15.51
CA ALA A 45 2.42 0.70 16.62
C ALA A 45 0.97 1.21 16.82
N PRO A 46 0.65 2.50 16.65
CA PRO A 46 -0.74 2.97 16.70
C PRO A 46 -1.65 2.35 15.63
N ILE A 47 -1.15 2.13 14.41
CA ILE A 47 -1.91 1.48 13.33
C ILE A 47 -2.10 0.01 13.68
N GLU A 48 -1.04 -0.69 14.08
CA GLU A 48 -1.11 -2.11 14.43
C GLU A 48 -2.14 -2.37 15.53
N ARG A 49 -2.10 -1.57 16.62
CA ARG A 49 -3.09 -1.67 17.71
C ARG A 49 -4.50 -1.37 17.24
N ARG A 50 -4.69 -0.41 16.33
CA ARG A 50 -6.01 -0.11 15.78
C ARG A 50 -6.55 -1.30 14.99
N ILE A 51 -5.70 -1.96 14.20
CA ILE A 51 -6.05 -3.15 13.44
C ILE A 51 -6.36 -4.32 14.39
N SER A 52 -5.46 -4.66 15.31
CA SER A 52 -5.60 -5.83 16.18
C SER A 52 -6.70 -5.67 17.23
N ASP A 53 -6.69 -4.56 17.96
CA ASP A 53 -7.46 -4.44 19.21
C ASP A 53 -8.84 -3.85 18.97
N ILE A 54 -8.99 -3.05 17.90
CA ILE A 54 -10.24 -2.32 17.64
C ILE A 54 -10.96 -2.83 16.40
N MET A 55 -10.28 -3.06 15.29
CA MET A 55 -10.93 -3.63 14.10
C MET A 55 -11.06 -5.15 14.19
N GLY A 56 -10.02 -5.83 14.69
CA GLY A 56 -9.93 -7.29 14.83
C GLY A 56 -11.18 -7.94 15.42
N PRO A 57 -11.73 -7.47 16.55
CA PRO A 57 -12.93 -8.05 17.15
C PRO A 57 -14.20 -7.96 16.30
N PHE A 58 -14.24 -7.04 15.33
CA PHE A 58 -15.39 -6.80 14.46
C PHE A 58 -15.19 -7.34 13.04
N VAL A 59 -14.08 -8.06 12.77
CA VAL A 59 -13.82 -8.62 11.44
C VAL A 59 -15.00 -9.53 11.05
N GLY A 60 -15.56 -9.24 9.89
CA GLY A 60 -16.72 -9.90 9.32
C GLY A 60 -16.74 -9.72 7.82
N ASN A 61 -17.53 -10.54 7.13
CA ASN A 61 -17.66 -10.44 5.69
C ASN A 61 -18.41 -9.16 5.31
N THR A 62 -17.85 -8.36 4.40
CA THR A 62 -18.41 -7.06 3.95
C THR A 62 -19.56 -7.20 2.95
N HIS A 63 -19.92 -8.44 2.59
CA HIS A 63 -21.00 -8.71 1.63
C HIS A 63 -22.38 -8.86 2.28
N THR A 64 -22.48 -8.76 3.60
CA THR A 64 -23.76 -8.85 4.33
C THR A 64 -23.82 -7.83 5.48
N GLU A 65 -24.86 -7.00 5.50
CA GLU A 65 -25.10 -6.00 6.56
C GLU A 65 -26.04 -6.51 7.67
N THR A 66 -26.22 -7.83 7.76
CA THR A 66 -27.17 -8.44 8.70
C THR A 66 -26.58 -8.61 10.11
N THR A 67 -25.28 -8.40 10.28
CA THR A 67 -24.58 -8.58 11.56
C THR A 67 -23.80 -7.32 11.93
N VAL A 68 -23.57 -7.12 13.23
CA VAL A 68 -22.77 -5.98 13.73
C VAL A 68 -21.38 -5.96 13.09
N THR A 69 -20.74 -7.12 12.92
CA THR A 69 -19.42 -7.23 12.30
C THR A 69 -19.45 -6.90 10.81
N GLY A 70 -20.42 -7.44 10.06
CA GLY A 70 -20.61 -7.13 8.64
C GLY A 70 -20.86 -5.64 8.38
N THR A 71 -21.82 -5.04 9.09
CA THR A 71 -22.14 -3.62 8.95
C THR A 71 -20.99 -2.71 9.36
N SER A 72 -20.29 -3.02 10.46
CA SER A 72 -19.11 -2.25 10.89
C SER A 72 -18.00 -2.29 9.84
N MET A 73 -17.68 -3.46 9.29
CA MET A 73 -16.62 -3.59 8.28
C MET A 73 -17.00 -2.92 6.96
N THR A 74 -18.25 -3.03 6.51
CA THR A 74 -18.71 -2.36 5.29
C THR A 74 -18.60 -0.84 5.42
N LYS A 75 -19.06 -0.27 6.54
CA LYS A 75 -18.94 1.18 6.79
C LYS A 75 -17.48 1.63 6.84
N ALA A 76 -16.63 0.91 7.58
CA ALA A 76 -15.20 1.21 7.65
C ALA A 76 -14.52 1.15 6.27
N TYR A 77 -14.90 0.18 5.43
CA TYR A 77 -14.40 0.08 4.06
C TYR A 77 -14.80 1.28 3.20
N HIS A 78 -16.07 1.70 3.25
CA HIS A 78 -16.52 2.89 2.53
C HIS A 78 -15.82 4.17 3.01
N GLU A 79 -15.71 4.37 4.32
CA GLU A 79 -15.02 5.52 4.89
C GLU A 79 -13.53 5.56 4.47
N ALA A 80 -12.85 4.42 4.51
CA ALA A 80 -11.46 4.31 4.07
C ALA A 80 -11.30 4.73 2.60
N ARG A 81 -12.23 4.33 1.72
CA ARG A 81 -12.20 4.73 0.30
C ARG A 81 -12.33 6.23 0.12
N GLU A 82 -13.25 6.88 0.85
CA GLU A 82 -13.42 8.34 0.79
C GLU A 82 -12.20 9.09 1.30
N ILE A 83 -11.58 8.59 2.38
CA ILE A 83 -10.33 9.14 2.90
C ILE A 83 -9.23 9.03 1.83
N ILE A 84 -9.05 7.87 1.22
CA ILE A 84 -8.03 7.65 0.18
C ILE A 84 -8.29 8.56 -1.01
N LYS A 85 -9.53 8.63 -1.53
CA LYS A 85 -9.89 9.50 -2.66
C LYS A 85 -9.45 10.94 -2.42
N ARG A 86 -9.78 11.49 -1.25
CA ARG A 86 -9.37 12.86 -0.87
C ARG A 86 -7.86 13.04 -0.82
N HIS A 87 -7.11 12.06 -0.30
CA HIS A 87 -5.65 12.15 -0.21
C HIS A 87 -4.96 12.13 -1.58
N VAL A 88 -5.55 11.45 -2.57
CA VAL A 88 -5.01 11.38 -3.93
C VAL A 88 -5.65 12.36 -4.90
N GLY A 89 -6.59 13.20 -4.43
CA GLY A 89 -7.30 14.18 -5.26
C GLY A 89 -8.29 13.58 -6.26
N ALA A 90 -8.80 12.37 -5.99
CA ALA A 90 -9.78 11.69 -6.85
C ALA A 90 -11.21 12.20 -6.63
N ASP A 91 -12.00 12.29 -7.69
CA ASP A 91 -13.38 12.77 -7.67
C ASP A 91 -14.43 11.64 -7.86
N GLU A 92 -15.67 12.00 -8.18
CA GLU A 92 -16.77 11.06 -8.41
C GLU A 92 -16.62 10.24 -9.70
N GLY A 93 -15.92 10.76 -10.71
CA GLY A 93 -15.59 10.06 -11.95
C GLY A 93 -14.46 9.04 -11.78
N ASP A 94 -13.68 9.14 -10.71
CA ASP A 94 -12.58 8.23 -10.41
C ASP A 94 -13.01 6.98 -9.63
N VAL A 95 -12.33 5.87 -9.90
CA VAL A 95 -12.52 4.59 -9.20
C VAL A 95 -11.26 4.14 -8.47
N ILE A 96 -11.42 3.79 -7.18
CA ILE A 96 -10.37 3.09 -6.42
C ILE A 96 -10.51 1.59 -6.65
N ILE A 97 -9.45 0.97 -7.18
CA ILE A 97 -9.31 -0.48 -7.32
C ILE A 97 -8.26 -0.98 -6.33
N ALA A 98 -8.71 -1.49 -5.19
CA ALA A 98 -7.84 -2.19 -4.26
C ALA A 98 -7.49 -3.59 -4.81
N THR A 99 -6.21 -3.94 -4.93
CA THR A 99 -5.80 -5.24 -5.46
C THR A 99 -4.42 -5.66 -4.94
N GLY A 100 -4.33 -6.89 -4.46
CA GLY A 100 -3.08 -7.51 -4.03
C GLY A 100 -2.32 -6.69 -2.98
N SER A 101 -1.02 -6.95 -2.89
CA SER A 101 -0.06 -6.16 -2.10
C SER A 101 1.04 -5.63 -3.02
N GLY A 102 1.35 -4.34 -2.90
CA GLY A 102 2.43 -3.69 -3.63
C GLY A 102 2.11 -3.28 -5.08
N MET A 103 3.01 -2.46 -5.65
CA MET A 103 2.85 -1.84 -6.97
C MET A 103 2.81 -2.84 -8.12
N THR A 104 3.64 -3.88 -8.07
CA THR A 104 3.71 -4.92 -9.12
C THR A 104 2.36 -5.59 -9.37
N GLY A 105 1.61 -5.90 -8.31
CA GLY A 105 0.29 -6.52 -8.43
C GLY A 105 -0.72 -5.60 -9.13
N VAL A 106 -0.71 -4.31 -8.76
CA VAL A 106 -1.60 -3.30 -9.33
C VAL A 106 -1.28 -3.05 -10.80
N VAL A 107 0.00 -2.86 -11.15
CA VAL A 107 0.45 -2.63 -12.55
C VAL A 107 0.05 -3.80 -13.45
N ASN A 108 0.26 -5.04 -12.99
CA ASN A 108 -0.17 -6.22 -13.76
C ASN A 108 -1.69 -6.29 -13.93
N LYS A 109 -2.47 -5.91 -12.91
CA LYS A 109 -3.93 -5.86 -13.04
C LYS A 109 -4.37 -4.77 -13.99
N LEU A 110 -3.74 -3.59 -13.95
CA LEU A 110 -4.02 -2.50 -14.87
C LEU A 110 -3.72 -2.90 -16.32
N GLN A 111 -2.56 -3.52 -16.60
CA GLN A 111 -2.23 -4.05 -17.93
C GLN A 111 -3.29 -5.02 -18.46
N ARG A 112 -3.84 -5.88 -17.58
CA ARG A 112 -4.91 -6.82 -17.94
C ARG A 112 -6.23 -6.09 -18.24
N ILE A 113 -6.61 -5.12 -17.41
CA ILE A 113 -7.82 -4.30 -17.63
C ILE A 113 -7.73 -3.54 -18.96
N MET A 114 -6.56 -3.00 -19.29
CA MET A 114 -6.31 -2.29 -20.55
C MET A 114 -6.14 -3.24 -21.76
N GLY A 115 -6.14 -4.57 -21.56
CA GLY A 115 -5.96 -5.54 -22.64
C GLY A 115 -4.54 -5.61 -23.21
N LEU A 116 -3.54 -5.11 -22.49
CA LEU A 116 -2.14 -5.08 -22.95
C LEU A 116 -1.38 -6.38 -22.65
N ARG A 117 -1.90 -7.22 -21.76
CA ARG A 117 -1.25 -8.48 -21.37
C ARG A 117 -1.75 -9.62 -22.26
N VAL A 118 -0.88 -10.09 -23.15
CA VAL A 118 -1.10 -11.29 -23.97
C VAL A 118 -0.62 -12.54 -23.22
N PRO A 119 -1.41 -13.63 -23.14
CA PRO A 119 -0.91 -14.91 -22.64
C PRO A 119 0.22 -15.45 -23.53
N GLU A 120 1.33 -15.86 -22.92
CA GLU A 120 2.55 -16.28 -23.62
C GLU A 120 2.29 -17.35 -24.69
N ARG A 121 1.43 -18.34 -24.37
CA ARG A 121 1.09 -19.44 -25.29
C ARG A 121 0.33 -19.01 -26.54
N VAL A 122 -0.29 -17.82 -26.54
CA VAL A 122 -1.01 -17.33 -27.71
C VAL A 122 -0.28 -16.21 -28.45
N GLN A 123 0.87 -15.77 -27.92
CA GLN A 123 1.61 -14.62 -28.45
C GLN A 123 2.06 -14.83 -29.89
N GLU A 124 2.42 -16.06 -30.27
CA GLU A 124 2.81 -16.40 -31.65
C GLU A 124 1.67 -16.29 -32.67
N TYR A 125 0.40 -16.33 -32.22
CA TYR A 125 -0.78 -16.21 -33.09
C TYR A 125 -1.32 -14.77 -33.18
N ILE A 126 -0.66 -13.80 -32.54
CA ILE A 126 -1.08 -12.40 -32.57
C ILE A 126 -0.16 -11.61 -33.50
N ASP A 127 -0.73 -11.12 -34.58
CA ASP A 127 -0.09 -10.12 -35.45
C ASP A 127 -0.59 -8.71 -35.06
N LEU A 128 0.29 -7.92 -34.43
CA LEU A 128 -0.03 -6.56 -33.99
C LEU A 128 0.79 -5.55 -34.82
N PRO A 129 0.13 -4.70 -35.63
CA PRO A 129 0.83 -3.72 -36.44
C PRO A 129 1.55 -2.70 -35.54
N ASP A 130 2.67 -2.17 -36.00
CA ASP A 130 3.52 -1.25 -35.20
C ASP A 130 2.75 -0.02 -34.70
N SER A 131 1.79 0.49 -35.48
CA SER A 131 0.93 1.62 -35.11
C SER A 131 -0.02 1.35 -33.93
N LYS A 132 -0.18 0.07 -33.54
CA LYS A 132 -1.01 -0.36 -32.41
C LYS A 132 -0.18 -0.81 -31.21
N ARG A 133 1.15 -0.80 -31.31
CA ARG A 133 2.03 -1.17 -30.20
C ARG A 133 2.05 -0.04 -29.15
N PRO A 134 1.74 -0.34 -27.88
CA PRO A 134 1.81 0.66 -26.81
C PRO A 134 3.27 1.07 -26.58
N VAL A 135 3.49 2.35 -26.28
CA VAL A 135 4.80 2.89 -25.88
C VAL A 135 4.80 3.07 -24.37
N GLY A 136 5.75 2.44 -23.69
CA GLY A 136 5.98 2.63 -22.25
C GLY A 136 7.06 3.67 -22.02
N PHE A 137 6.77 4.65 -21.17
CA PHE A 137 7.76 5.61 -20.67
C PHE A 137 8.13 5.25 -19.24
N ILE A 138 9.42 5.20 -18.95
CA ILE A 138 9.97 4.97 -17.61
C ILE A 138 10.96 6.09 -17.30
N SER A 139 10.99 6.55 -16.05
CA SER A 139 12.02 7.46 -15.55
C SER A 139 12.97 6.72 -14.58
N HIS A 140 13.86 7.46 -13.96
CA HIS A 140 14.86 6.94 -13.00
C HIS A 140 14.33 6.89 -11.55
N MET A 141 13.10 7.35 -11.33
CA MET A 141 12.44 7.40 -10.01
C MET A 141 11.60 6.15 -9.73
N GLU A 142 11.48 5.27 -10.72
CA GLU A 142 10.61 4.11 -10.75
C GLU A 142 11.39 2.92 -10.21
N HIS A 143 10.93 2.41 -9.08
CA HIS A 143 11.47 1.19 -8.50
C HIS A 143 10.83 -0.09 -9.12
N HIS A 144 9.68 0.04 -9.79
CA HIS A 144 8.88 -1.05 -10.35
C HIS A 144 8.32 -0.72 -11.73
#